data_AF-A0A9D1FXG6-F1
#
_entry.id   AF-A0A9D1FXG6-F1
#
_cell.length_a   1.000
_cell.length_b   1.000
_cell.length_c   1.000
_cell.angle_alpha   90.00
_cell.angle_beta   90.00
_cell.angle_gamma   90.00
#
_symmetry.space_group_name_H-M   'P 1'
#
loop_
_entity.id
_entity.type
_entity.pdbx_description
1 polymer ?
#
loop_
_entity_poly.entity_id
_entity_poly.type
_entity_poly.pdbx_seq_one_letter_code
_entity_poly.pdbx_strand_id
1 'polypeptide(L)'
;LQQNKTSDEAQKQKTEISTKLEKVPTAFQAVHKDNTQNNKKSGENTSFTGIQDFMFSPSKNLMLVDGSITAERIFESRTPQDTVGYIVKEGSFWAFMYFLGEKIQKHFENSAEKNHDRNIQLDARVIESEELKAALKNKDLKTTLKAFSQLKKDADLYAFISNKLNKDNIIVKMSKMSDIISVIDKKNLNSAVDTRKYIDLSEVRGVNEKLGKVYDQFARFTEKMHNNKPEMKEEEILEAFLKDLRKLKRGSIRKNIGACIGALGIVAPAIMVALRFADKDNRQFKVKEQIEKQLAQDIKNGKLVA
;
A
#
# COMPACT_ATOMS: atom_id res chain seq x y z
N LEU A 1 -28.15 -31.77 47.04
CA LEU A 1 -28.01 -32.38 45.68
C LEU A 1 -28.15 -31.38 44.52
N GLN A 2 -28.05 -30.05 44.74
CA GLN A 2 -28.16 -29.04 43.67
C GLN A 2 -26.92 -28.13 43.50
N GLN A 3 -25.75 -28.51 44.01
CA GLN A 3 -24.51 -27.70 43.84
C GLN A 3 -23.47 -28.30 42.88
N ASN A 4 -23.72 -29.48 42.28
CA ASN A 4 -22.76 -30.12 41.36
C ASN A 4 -23.11 -30.03 39.88
N LYS A 5 -24.15 -29.28 39.46
CA LYS A 5 -24.51 -29.16 38.03
C LYS A 5 -23.96 -27.92 37.32
N THR A 6 -23.58 -26.87 38.06
CA THR A 6 -23.17 -25.59 37.46
C THR A 6 -21.67 -25.53 37.14
N SER A 7 -20.85 -26.40 37.71
CA SER A 7 -19.40 -26.45 37.45
C SER A 7 -19.02 -27.24 36.19
N ASP A 8 -19.81 -28.23 35.80
CA ASP A 8 -19.55 -29.06 34.61
C ASP A 8 -19.91 -28.35 33.29
N GLU A 9 -20.91 -27.48 33.28
CA GLU A 9 -21.30 -26.70 32.09
C GLU A 9 -20.30 -25.57 31.80
N ALA A 10 -19.72 -24.96 32.83
CA ALA A 10 -18.67 -23.93 32.69
C ALA A 10 -17.33 -24.52 32.23
N GLN A 11 -17.02 -25.78 32.57
CA GLN A 11 -15.85 -26.48 32.05
C GLN A 11 -16.05 -26.95 30.60
N LYS A 12 -17.24 -27.46 30.24
CA LYS A 12 -17.56 -27.81 28.84
C LYS A 12 -17.52 -26.60 27.90
N GLN A 13 -18.02 -25.44 28.31
CA GLN A 13 -17.91 -24.22 27.51
C GLN A 13 -16.46 -23.74 27.36
N LYS A 14 -15.60 -23.86 28.38
CA LYS A 14 -14.17 -23.55 28.26
C LYS A 14 -13.43 -24.50 27.30
N THR A 15 -13.79 -25.79 27.28
CA THR A 15 -13.19 -26.78 26.37
C THR A 15 -13.68 -26.61 24.91
N GLU A 16 -14.93 -26.19 24.70
CA GLU A 16 -15.47 -25.89 23.35
C GLU A 16 -14.97 -24.56 22.77
N ILE A 17 -14.70 -23.55 23.60
CA ILE A 17 -14.09 -22.28 23.16
C ILE A 17 -12.60 -22.48 22.83
N SER A 18 -11.92 -23.40 23.52
CA SER A 18 -10.51 -23.71 23.26
C SER A 18 -10.29 -24.54 21.98
N THR A 19 -11.26 -25.36 21.56
CA THR A 19 -11.15 -26.19 20.33
C THR A 19 -11.54 -25.46 19.06
N LYS A 20 -12.19 -24.28 19.14
CA LYS A 20 -12.49 -23.43 17.98
C LYS A 20 -11.38 -22.43 17.63
N LEU A 21 -10.34 -22.29 18.46
CA LEU A 21 -9.26 -21.33 18.24
C LEU A 21 -8.00 -21.92 17.58
N GLU A 22 -8.06 -23.16 17.10
CA GLU A 22 -6.89 -23.89 16.61
C GLU A 22 -6.99 -24.32 15.15
N LYS A 23 -7.53 -23.45 14.29
CA LYS A 23 -7.24 -23.52 12.86
C LYS A 23 -6.53 -22.26 12.45
N VAL A 24 -5.20 -22.35 12.50
CA VAL A 24 -4.32 -21.44 11.78
C VAL A 24 -4.82 -21.44 10.32
N PRO A 25 -5.12 -20.25 9.72
CA PRO A 25 -5.55 -20.15 8.33
C PRO A 25 -4.58 -20.90 7.43
N THR A 26 -5.07 -21.58 6.39
CA THR A 26 -4.29 -22.56 5.61
C THR A 26 -3.04 -21.92 5.01
N ALA A 27 -3.08 -20.63 4.72
CA ALA A 27 -1.95 -19.85 4.23
C ALA A 27 -0.77 -19.72 5.22
N PHE A 28 -1.01 -19.80 6.53
CA PHE A 28 0.04 -19.77 7.54
C PHE A 28 0.51 -21.19 7.93
N GLN A 29 -0.17 -22.25 7.46
CA GLN A 29 0.32 -23.62 7.65
C GLN A 29 1.62 -23.88 6.87
N ALA A 30 1.80 -23.24 5.71
CA ALA A 30 3.06 -23.30 4.97
C ALA A 30 4.23 -22.65 5.73
N VAL A 31 3.96 -21.59 6.50
CA VAL A 31 4.95 -20.89 7.34
C VAL A 31 5.24 -21.68 8.63
N HIS A 32 4.27 -22.44 9.14
CA HIS A 32 4.46 -23.30 10.32
C HIS A 32 5.06 -24.68 10.00
N LYS A 33 4.99 -25.16 8.75
CA LYS A 33 5.55 -26.46 8.38
C LYS A 33 7.08 -26.51 8.46
N ASP A 34 7.76 -25.39 8.28
CA ASP A 34 9.23 -25.34 8.38
C ASP A 34 9.78 -25.38 9.82
N ASN A 35 8.93 -25.26 10.84
CA ASN A 35 9.36 -25.32 12.25
C ASN A 35 9.08 -26.65 12.96
N THR A 36 8.53 -27.65 12.26
CA THR A 36 8.13 -28.92 12.90
C THR A 36 8.82 -30.16 12.35
N GLN A 37 9.98 -30.00 11.69
CA GLN A 37 10.92 -31.10 11.45
C GLN A 37 12.36 -30.58 11.47
N ASN A 38 12.95 -30.50 12.67
CA ASN A 38 14.35 -30.87 12.94
C ASN A 38 14.74 -30.49 14.38
N ASN A 39 14.20 -31.25 15.33
CA ASN A 39 14.69 -31.25 16.70
C ASN A 39 15.95 -32.14 16.75
N LYS A 40 17.10 -31.65 16.27
CA LYS A 40 18.44 -32.18 16.57
C LYS A 40 19.55 -31.30 15.96
N LYS A 41 20.06 -30.38 16.78
CA LYS A 41 21.47 -29.99 17.00
C LYS A 41 21.58 -28.50 17.28
N SER A 42 22.04 -28.24 18.50
CA SER A 42 22.56 -26.97 19.01
C SER A 42 23.65 -26.41 18.10
N GLY A 43 23.61 -25.09 17.89
CA GLY A 43 24.76 -24.26 17.53
C GLY A 43 25.00 -24.05 16.04
N GLU A 44 24.27 -23.11 15.43
CA GLU A 44 24.80 -22.12 14.49
C GLU A 44 23.66 -21.18 14.07
N ASN A 45 24.03 -19.92 13.82
CA ASN A 45 23.14 -18.82 13.50
C ASN A 45 22.09 -19.20 12.44
N THR A 46 20.84 -19.42 12.87
CA THR A 46 19.70 -19.45 11.94
C THR A 46 19.49 -18.05 11.43
N SER A 47 20.10 -17.72 10.28
CA SER A 47 19.91 -16.45 9.60
C SER A 47 18.45 -16.36 9.13
N PHE A 48 17.63 -15.67 9.91
CA PHE A 48 16.25 -15.30 9.60
C PHE A 48 16.21 -14.14 8.57
N THR A 49 17.10 -14.13 7.59
CA THR A 49 17.29 -12.98 6.67
C THR A 49 16.16 -12.86 5.64
N GLY A 50 15.49 -13.95 5.28
CA GLY A 50 14.39 -13.93 4.30
C GLY A 50 13.02 -13.52 4.87
N ILE A 51 12.78 -13.75 6.17
CA ILE A 51 11.47 -13.48 6.81
C ILE A 51 11.49 -12.12 7.55
N GLN A 52 12.66 -11.61 7.98
CA GLN A 52 12.76 -10.28 8.60
C GLN A 52 12.24 -9.16 7.68
N ASP A 53 12.61 -9.18 6.39
CA ASP A 53 12.16 -8.16 5.42
C ASP A 53 10.65 -8.16 5.20
N PHE A 54 10.00 -9.30 5.42
CA PHE A 54 8.54 -9.40 5.43
C PHE A 54 7.98 -8.92 6.77
N MET A 55 8.47 -9.45 7.89
CA MET A 55 7.98 -9.13 9.25
C MET A 55 8.05 -7.63 9.59
N PHE A 56 9.06 -6.90 9.09
CA PHE A 56 9.29 -5.51 9.45
C PHE A 56 8.66 -4.49 8.49
N SER A 57 8.17 -4.89 7.32
CA SER A 57 7.47 -3.98 6.42
C SER A 57 5.94 -4.20 6.47
N PRO A 58 5.16 -3.24 6.99
CA PRO A 58 3.71 -3.39 7.10
C PRO A 58 3.01 -3.67 5.78
N SER A 59 3.51 -3.12 4.67
CA SER A 59 2.96 -3.31 3.33
C SER A 59 3.15 -4.72 2.79
N LYS A 60 4.32 -5.34 2.99
CA LYS A 60 4.55 -6.74 2.58
C LYS A 60 3.79 -7.72 3.48
N ASN A 61 3.68 -7.42 4.77
CA ASN A 61 2.82 -8.18 5.68
C ASN A 61 1.35 -8.12 5.25
N LEU A 62 0.83 -6.95 4.91
CA LEU A 62 -0.55 -6.80 4.44
C LEU A 62 -0.76 -7.54 3.10
N MET A 63 0.21 -7.46 2.18
CA MET A 63 0.16 -8.21 0.91
C MET A 63 0.03 -9.72 1.13
N LEU A 64 0.78 -10.27 2.10
CA LEU A 64 0.71 -11.67 2.45
C LEU A 64 -0.65 -12.04 3.06
N VAL A 65 -1.14 -11.22 4.00
CA VAL A 65 -2.46 -11.41 4.62
C VAL A 65 -3.58 -11.34 3.57
N ASP A 66 -3.57 -10.35 2.69
CA ASP A 66 -4.55 -10.25 1.62
C ASP A 66 -4.47 -11.42 0.64
N GLY A 67 -3.24 -11.87 0.32
CA GLY A 67 -3.01 -13.06 -0.49
C GLY A 67 -3.56 -14.32 0.17
N SER A 68 -3.40 -14.46 1.50
CA SER A 68 -3.96 -15.58 2.27
C SER A 68 -5.48 -15.59 2.24
N ILE A 69 -6.11 -14.44 2.47
CA ILE A 69 -7.57 -14.29 2.47
C ILE A 69 -8.12 -14.59 1.08
N THR A 70 -7.44 -14.11 0.04
CA THR A 70 -7.79 -14.37 -1.36
C THR A 70 -7.76 -15.87 -1.67
N ALA A 71 -6.71 -16.57 -1.22
CA ALA A 71 -6.62 -18.02 -1.41
C ALA A 71 -7.77 -18.76 -0.71
N GLU A 72 -8.08 -18.43 0.54
CA GLU A 72 -9.18 -19.10 1.27
C GLU A 72 -10.54 -18.91 0.60
N ARG A 73 -10.84 -17.71 0.08
CA ARG A 73 -12.09 -17.47 -0.66
C ARG A 73 -12.15 -18.23 -1.99
N ILE A 74 -11.01 -18.41 -2.66
CA ILE A 74 -10.92 -19.28 -3.85
C ILE A 74 -11.19 -20.74 -3.46
N PHE A 75 -10.63 -21.23 -2.35
CA PHE A 75 -10.84 -22.60 -1.87
C PHE A 75 -12.26 -22.86 -1.33
N GLU A 76 -12.92 -21.89 -0.72
CA GLU A 76 -14.30 -21.99 -0.21
C GLU A 76 -15.37 -21.84 -1.31
N SER A 77 -14.97 -21.62 -2.55
CA SER A 77 -15.89 -21.48 -3.67
C SER A 77 -16.72 -22.75 -3.89
N ARG A 78 -18.04 -22.57 -3.99
CA ARG A 78 -19.00 -23.69 -3.99
C ARG A 78 -19.13 -24.38 -5.35
N THR A 79 -18.76 -23.68 -6.43
CA THR A 79 -18.78 -24.21 -7.79
C THR A 79 -17.54 -23.76 -8.56
N PRO A 80 -17.09 -24.50 -9.60
CA PRO A 80 -15.99 -24.08 -10.45
C PRO A 80 -16.19 -22.71 -11.12
N GLN A 81 -17.45 -22.32 -11.36
CA GLN A 81 -17.81 -21.02 -11.91
C GLN A 81 -17.53 -19.90 -10.89
N ASP A 82 -17.88 -20.14 -9.62
CA ASP A 82 -17.57 -19.22 -8.53
C ASP A 82 -16.06 -19.15 -8.32
N THR A 83 -15.33 -20.27 -8.41
CA THR A 83 -13.87 -20.32 -8.29
C THR A 83 -13.18 -19.39 -9.30
N VAL A 84 -13.54 -19.51 -10.59
CA VAL A 84 -12.99 -18.64 -11.64
C VAL A 84 -13.37 -17.18 -11.43
N GLY A 85 -14.61 -16.91 -10.99
CA GLY A 85 -15.07 -15.57 -10.63
C GLY A 85 -14.24 -14.94 -9.51
N TYR A 86 -13.97 -15.69 -8.43
CA TYR A 86 -13.12 -15.25 -7.31
C TYR A 86 -11.67 -15.07 -7.74
N ILE A 87 -11.10 -15.99 -8.53
CA ILE A 87 -9.74 -15.85 -9.08
C ILE A 87 -9.61 -14.55 -9.88
N VAL A 88 -10.52 -14.28 -10.81
CA VAL A 88 -10.45 -13.06 -11.63
C VAL A 88 -10.65 -11.83 -10.76
N LYS A 89 -11.67 -11.81 -9.89
CA LYS A 89 -11.99 -10.61 -9.10
C LYS A 89 -10.92 -10.30 -8.06
N GLU A 90 -10.58 -11.28 -7.23
CA GLU A 90 -9.66 -11.08 -6.11
C GLU A 90 -8.20 -11.14 -6.55
N GLY A 91 -7.87 -12.02 -7.49
CA GLY A 91 -6.55 -12.06 -8.10
C GLY A 91 -6.25 -10.78 -8.89
N SER A 92 -7.20 -10.24 -9.67
CA SER A 92 -6.97 -8.96 -10.36
C SER A 92 -6.88 -7.79 -9.39
N PHE A 93 -7.69 -7.77 -8.32
CA PHE A 93 -7.59 -6.76 -7.28
C PHE A 93 -6.24 -6.78 -6.59
N TRP A 94 -5.79 -7.94 -6.12
CA TRP A 94 -4.50 -8.14 -5.48
C TRP A 94 -3.34 -7.78 -6.42
N ALA A 95 -3.37 -8.28 -7.66
CA ALA A 95 -2.35 -7.97 -8.66
C ALA A 95 -2.28 -6.46 -8.98
N PHE A 96 -3.45 -5.82 -9.07
CA PHE A 96 -3.53 -4.40 -9.33
C PHE A 96 -2.96 -3.57 -8.16
N MET A 97 -3.41 -3.85 -6.93
CA MET A 97 -3.03 -3.11 -5.73
C MET A 97 -1.54 -3.19 -5.45
N TYR A 98 -0.93 -4.38 -5.59
CA TYR A 98 0.45 -4.59 -5.18
C TYR A 98 1.49 -4.47 -6.30
N PHE A 99 1.11 -4.64 -7.58
CA PHE A 99 2.09 -4.60 -8.68
C PHE A 99 1.83 -3.52 -9.74
N LEU A 100 0.58 -3.19 -10.05
CA LEU A 100 0.27 -2.24 -11.11
C LEU A 100 0.13 -0.81 -10.60
N GLY A 101 -0.41 -0.61 -9.40
CA GLY A 101 -0.63 0.73 -8.83
C GLY A 101 0.63 1.58 -8.80
N GLU A 102 1.72 1.05 -8.24
CA GLU A 102 3.00 1.78 -8.17
C GLU A 102 3.59 2.03 -9.56
N LYS A 103 3.47 1.08 -10.49
CA LYS A 103 3.97 1.22 -11.87
C LYS A 103 3.20 2.28 -12.64
N ILE A 104 1.88 2.33 -12.49
CA ILE A 104 1.03 3.35 -13.11
C ILE A 104 1.36 4.73 -12.54
N GLN A 105 1.54 4.84 -11.22
CA GLN A 105 1.97 6.07 -10.60
C GLN A 105 3.34 6.52 -11.13
N LYS A 106 4.35 5.63 -11.13
CA LYS A 106 5.68 5.91 -11.69
C LYS A 106 5.62 6.32 -13.16
N HIS A 107 4.74 5.71 -13.95
CA HIS A 107 4.54 6.09 -15.34
C HIS A 107 4.07 7.54 -15.47
N PHE A 108 3.08 7.96 -14.68
CA PHE A 108 2.62 9.35 -14.69
C PHE A 108 3.66 10.32 -14.14
N GLU A 109 4.41 9.92 -13.12
CA GLU A 109 5.52 10.71 -12.56
C GLU A 109 6.64 10.91 -13.59
N ASN A 110 7.07 9.84 -14.28
CA ASN A 110 8.09 9.91 -15.34
C ASN A 110 7.60 10.70 -16.54
N SER A 111 6.31 10.62 -16.89
CA SER A 111 5.74 11.44 -17.96
C SER A 111 5.76 12.92 -17.62
N ALA A 112 5.48 13.30 -16.36
CA ALA A 112 5.60 14.69 -15.91
C ALA A 112 7.05 15.19 -15.96
N GLU A 113 8.01 14.37 -15.55
CA GLU A 113 9.43 14.70 -15.61
C GLU A 113 9.90 14.88 -17.07
N LYS A 114 9.55 13.94 -17.96
CA LYS A 114 9.95 13.98 -19.38
C LYS A 114 9.29 15.11 -20.18
N ASN A 115 7.99 15.32 -20.00
CA ASN A 115 7.21 16.21 -20.87
C ASN A 115 7.10 17.64 -20.34
N HIS A 116 7.27 17.83 -19.03
CA HIS A 116 7.06 19.14 -18.39
C HIS A 116 8.26 19.61 -17.55
N ASP A 117 9.31 18.79 -17.41
CA ASP A 117 10.42 19.02 -16.48
C ASP A 117 9.90 19.33 -15.06
N ARG A 118 9.00 18.49 -14.58
CA ARG A 118 8.39 18.59 -13.24
C ARG A 118 8.40 17.24 -12.54
N ASN A 119 9.18 17.13 -11.47
CA ASN A 119 9.22 15.96 -10.61
C ASN A 119 8.11 16.03 -9.57
N ILE A 120 7.07 15.22 -9.77
CA ILE A 120 5.90 15.14 -8.88
C ILE A 120 5.95 13.91 -7.94
N GLN A 121 7.14 13.34 -7.70
CA GLN A 121 7.31 12.11 -6.90
C GLN A 121 7.26 12.35 -5.38
N LEU A 122 7.33 13.61 -4.93
CA LEU A 122 7.05 13.98 -3.54
C LEU A 122 5.57 13.72 -3.21
N ASP A 123 5.26 13.47 -1.93
CA ASP A 123 3.88 13.33 -1.45
C ASP A 123 3.07 14.59 -1.80
N ALA A 124 1.79 14.43 -2.11
CA ALA A 124 0.92 15.56 -2.46
C ALA A 124 0.83 16.58 -1.33
N ARG A 125 0.82 16.14 -0.06
CA ARG A 125 0.82 17.01 1.12
C ARG A 125 2.07 17.87 1.18
N VAL A 126 3.22 17.30 0.81
CA VAL A 126 4.49 18.04 0.72
C VAL A 126 4.45 19.04 -0.44
N ILE A 127 3.96 18.63 -1.62
CA ILE A 127 3.87 19.52 -2.80
C ILE A 127 2.90 20.70 -2.56
N GLU A 128 1.85 20.48 -1.77
CA GLU A 128 0.87 21.51 -1.43
C GLU A 128 1.26 22.35 -0.22
N SER A 129 2.32 21.96 0.50
CA SER A 129 2.76 22.62 1.73
C SER A 129 3.33 24.02 1.52
N GLU A 130 3.20 24.87 2.54
CA GLU A 130 3.91 26.15 2.61
C GLU A 130 5.38 25.93 2.98
N GLU A 131 5.73 24.82 3.65
CA GLU A 131 7.09 24.42 3.98
C GLU A 131 7.95 24.21 2.73
N LEU A 132 7.42 23.54 1.69
CA LEU A 132 8.11 23.39 0.41
C LEU A 132 8.34 24.76 -0.25
N LYS A 133 7.31 25.61 -0.24
CA LYS A 133 7.39 26.96 -0.81
C LYS A 133 8.46 27.79 -0.09
N ALA A 134 8.49 27.76 1.24
CA ALA A 134 9.51 28.43 2.04
C ALA A 134 10.91 27.84 1.78
N ALA A 135 11.02 26.51 1.63
CA ALA A 135 12.28 25.84 1.32
C ALA A 135 12.83 26.24 -0.05
N LEU A 136 11.98 26.38 -1.07
CA LEU A 136 12.42 26.81 -2.41
C LEU A 136 12.81 28.30 -2.46
N LYS A 137 12.23 29.14 -1.60
CA LYS A 137 12.71 30.53 -1.40
C LYS A 137 14.06 30.57 -0.68
N ASN A 138 14.34 29.58 0.17
CA ASN A 138 15.54 29.57 0.97
C ASN A 138 16.77 29.16 0.13
N LYS A 139 17.75 30.05 0.05
CA LYS A 139 19.00 29.82 -0.67
C LYS A 139 19.86 28.71 -0.05
N ASP A 140 19.61 28.35 1.21
CA ASP A 140 20.36 27.30 1.93
C ASP A 140 19.83 25.88 1.71
N LEU A 141 18.77 25.70 0.93
CA LEU A 141 18.20 24.37 0.67
C LEU A 141 19.25 23.43 0.07
N LYS A 142 20.05 23.89 -0.88
CA LYS A 142 21.11 23.09 -1.52
C LYS A 142 22.16 22.60 -0.51
N THR A 143 22.52 23.44 0.45
CA THR A 143 23.46 23.09 1.53
C THR A 143 22.85 22.04 2.45
N THR A 144 21.58 22.20 2.81
CA THR A 144 20.84 21.24 3.64
C THR A 144 20.76 19.86 2.97
N LEU A 145 20.42 19.83 1.68
CA LEU A 145 20.36 18.59 0.88
C LEU A 145 21.73 17.90 0.83
N LYS A 146 22.80 18.67 0.59
CA LYS A 146 24.17 18.14 0.51
C LYS A 146 24.64 17.58 1.85
N ALA A 147 24.35 18.28 2.96
CA ALA A 147 24.69 17.81 4.30
C ALA A 147 23.97 16.51 4.63
N PHE A 148 22.68 16.41 4.28
CA PHE A 148 21.89 15.19 4.50
C PHE A 148 22.42 14.01 3.68
N SER A 149 22.83 14.23 2.43
CA SER A 149 23.43 13.18 1.58
C SER A 149 24.72 12.59 2.14
N GLN A 150 25.40 13.25 3.09
CA GLN A 150 26.59 12.70 3.74
C GLN A 150 26.26 11.63 4.80
N LEU A 151 25.01 11.55 5.25
CA LEU A 151 24.55 10.56 6.23
C LEU A 151 24.39 9.18 5.57
N LYS A 152 25.49 8.54 5.19
CA LYS A 152 25.47 7.28 4.42
C LYS A 152 25.06 6.06 5.24
N LYS A 153 25.39 6.03 6.53
CA LYS A 153 25.04 4.90 7.39
C LYS A 153 23.61 5.03 7.89
N ASP A 154 22.88 3.93 7.92
CA ASP A 154 21.48 3.91 8.36
C ASP A 154 21.33 4.23 9.84
N ALA A 155 22.28 3.82 10.68
CA ALA A 155 22.31 4.20 12.10
C ALA A 155 22.43 5.73 12.28
N ASP A 156 23.32 6.37 11.51
CA ASP A 156 23.52 7.83 11.58
C ASP A 156 22.28 8.58 11.09
N LEU A 157 21.66 8.09 10.02
CA LEU A 157 20.40 8.63 9.51
C LEU A 157 19.26 8.48 10.52
N TYR A 158 19.13 7.30 11.13
CA TYR A 158 18.12 7.06 12.17
C TYR A 158 18.33 7.95 13.39
N ALA A 159 19.57 8.09 13.86
CA ALA A 159 19.93 8.99 14.94
C ALA A 159 19.64 10.46 14.59
N PHE A 160 19.95 10.86 13.35
CA PHE A 160 19.65 12.20 12.85
C PHE A 160 18.15 12.49 12.87
N ILE A 161 17.33 11.57 12.35
CA ILE A 161 15.87 11.67 12.32
C ILE A 161 15.27 11.74 13.72
N SER A 162 15.76 10.91 14.64
CA SER A 162 15.22 10.78 15.99
C SER A 162 15.64 11.93 16.92
N ASN A 163 16.64 12.72 16.53
CA ASN A 163 17.13 13.85 17.32
C ASN A 163 16.17 15.05 17.23
N LYS A 164 15.69 15.50 18.39
CA LYS A 164 14.78 16.66 18.50
C LYS A 164 15.36 17.96 17.94
N LEU A 165 16.69 18.12 17.93
CA LEU A 165 17.35 19.29 17.37
C LEU A 165 17.17 19.39 15.84
N ASN A 166 16.97 18.25 15.17
CA ASN A 166 16.78 18.20 13.72
C ASN A 166 15.31 18.28 13.30
N LYS A 167 14.39 18.58 14.24
CA LYS A 167 12.94 18.69 13.95
C LYS A 167 12.62 19.71 12.85
N ASP A 168 13.47 20.73 12.72
CA ASP A 168 13.29 21.82 11.77
C ASP A 168 13.95 21.56 10.41
N ASN A 169 14.70 20.46 10.28
CA ASN A 169 15.26 20.03 9.01
C ASN A 169 14.13 19.72 8.02
N ILE A 170 14.22 20.29 6.82
CA ILE A 170 13.16 20.20 5.82
C ILE A 170 12.86 18.77 5.39
N ILE A 171 13.89 17.92 5.29
CA ILE A 171 13.75 16.51 4.88
C ILE A 171 13.01 15.74 5.98
N VAL A 172 13.32 16.01 7.24
CA VAL A 172 12.61 15.42 8.39
C VAL A 172 11.15 15.89 8.41
N LYS A 173 10.89 17.19 8.24
CA LYS A 173 9.52 17.73 8.16
C LYS A 173 8.71 17.09 7.04
N MET A 174 9.25 17.07 5.82
CA MET A 174 8.58 16.49 4.65
C MET A 174 8.36 14.99 4.80
N SER A 175 9.30 14.27 5.40
CA SER A 175 9.16 12.84 5.67
C SER A 175 8.09 12.55 6.72
N LYS A 176 7.94 13.41 7.74
CA LYS A 176 6.81 13.35 8.69
C LYS A 176 5.47 13.67 8.02
N MET A 177 5.43 14.71 7.16
CA MET A 177 4.23 15.07 6.40
C MET A 177 3.77 13.96 5.45
N SER A 178 4.71 13.16 4.95
CA SER A 178 4.45 12.04 4.04
C SER A 178 4.16 10.73 4.78
N ASP A 179 4.03 10.74 6.11
CA ASP A 179 3.89 9.57 6.99
C ASP A 179 5.03 8.53 6.91
N ILE A 180 6.15 8.85 6.24
CA ILE A 180 7.34 7.99 6.20
C ILE A 180 7.94 7.90 7.61
N ILE A 181 7.96 9.03 8.33
CA ILE A 181 8.37 9.11 9.73
C ILE A 181 7.13 9.30 10.58
N SER A 182 6.78 8.29 11.37
CA SER A 182 5.70 8.40 12.34
C SER A 182 6.09 9.25 13.55
N VAL A 183 5.14 10.04 14.06
CA VAL A 183 5.27 10.82 15.30
C VAL A 183 4.34 10.28 16.39
N ILE A 184 4.68 10.56 17.66
CA ILE A 184 3.90 10.12 18.83
C ILE A 184 2.50 10.74 18.80
N ASP A 185 2.41 12.04 18.56
CA ASP A 185 1.14 12.75 18.39
C ASP A 185 0.91 13.08 16.92
N LYS A 186 0.02 12.31 16.27
CA LYS A 186 -0.32 12.50 14.86
C LYS A 186 -0.95 13.87 14.56
N LYS A 187 -1.56 14.53 15.55
CA LYS A 187 -2.15 15.87 15.35
C LYS A 187 -1.09 16.97 15.33
N ASN A 188 0.11 16.67 15.83
CA ASN A 188 1.21 17.61 15.92
C ASN A 188 2.47 17.03 15.25
N LEU A 189 2.72 17.41 14.00
CA LEU A 189 3.92 16.96 13.25
C LEU A 189 5.25 17.40 13.90
N ASN A 190 5.23 18.40 14.79
CA ASN A 190 6.41 18.79 15.57
C ASN A 190 6.67 17.88 16.78
N SER A 191 5.78 16.91 17.04
CA SER A 191 5.96 15.89 18.06
C SER A 191 7.21 15.03 17.77
N ALA A 192 7.67 14.37 18.83
CA ALA A 192 8.81 13.45 18.74
C ALA A 192 8.48 12.26 17.83
N VAL A 193 9.52 11.74 17.18
CA VAL A 193 9.44 10.54 16.35
C VAL A 193 9.02 9.36 17.22
N ASP A 194 8.06 8.57 16.74
CA ASP A 194 7.65 7.32 17.40
C ASP A 194 8.62 6.20 16.98
N THR A 195 9.71 6.06 17.72
CA THR A 195 10.80 5.11 17.46
C THR A 195 10.38 3.64 17.50
N ARG A 196 9.18 3.35 18.01
CA ARG A 196 8.59 2.00 18.05
C ARG A 196 7.99 1.58 16.72
N LYS A 197 7.75 2.51 15.80
CA LYS A 197 7.21 2.24 14.47
C LYS A 197 8.33 2.07 13.47
N TYR A 198 8.08 1.23 12.47
CA TYR A 198 8.97 1.07 11.33
C TYR A 198 9.15 2.41 10.61
N ILE A 199 10.40 2.73 10.25
CA ILE A 199 10.76 3.90 9.45
C ILE A 199 11.53 3.38 8.25
N ASP A 200 11.00 3.63 7.05
CA ASP A 200 11.70 3.29 5.83
C ASP A 200 12.80 4.32 5.54
N LEU A 201 14.03 4.00 5.93
CA LEU A 201 15.17 4.89 5.75
C LEU A 201 15.49 5.14 4.27
N SER A 202 15.17 4.19 3.38
CA SER A 202 15.34 4.36 1.95
C SER A 202 14.38 5.38 1.38
N GLU A 203 13.12 5.39 1.84
CA GLU A 203 12.15 6.41 1.46
C GLU A 203 12.52 7.80 1.99
N VAL A 204 13.06 7.88 3.22
CA VAL A 204 13.56 9.15 3.76
C VAL A 204 14.72 9.70 2.91
N ARG A 205 15.66 8.85 2.48
CA ARG A 205 16.71 9.24 1.51
C ARG A 205 16.09 9.69 0.19
N GLY A 206 15.06 8.97 -0.28
CA GLY A 206 14.31 9.34 -1.47
C GLY A 206 13.67 10.73 -1.39
N VAL A 207 13.22 11.20 -0.21
CA VAL A 207 12.72 12.57 -0.04
C VAL A 207 13.80 13.60 -0.36
N ASN A 208 15.04 13.38 0.12
CA ASN A 208 16.17 14.26 -0.18
C ASN A 208 16.46 14.33 -1.69
N GLU A 209 16.50 13.18 -2.37
CA GLU A 209 16.75 13.12 -3.81
C GLU A 209 15.64 13.81 -4.62
N LYS A 210 14.38 13.51 -4.29
CA LYS A 210 13.21 14.11 -4.96
C LYS A 210 13.17 15.63 -4.74
N LEU A 211 13.46 16.10 -3.53
CA LEU A 211 13.52 17.53 -3.22
C LEU A 211 14.65 18.22 -3.98
N GLY A 212 15.82 17.58 -4.09
CA GLY A 212 16.92 18.09 -4.91
C GLY A 212 16.55 18.25 -6.38
N LYS A 213 15.86 17.26 -6.96
CA LYS A 213 15.36 17.37 -8.34
C LYS A 213 14.37 18.52 -8.53
N VAL A 214 13.43 18.69 -7.59
CA VAL A 214 12.47 19.80 -7.63
C VAL A 214 13.18 21.16 -7.52
N TYR A 215 14.20 21.26 -6.67
CA TYR A 215 15.02 22.46 -6.55
C TYR A 215 15.77 22.79 -7.85
N ASP A 216 16.44 21.81 -8.46
CA ASP A 216 17.16 22.03 -9.73
C ASP A 216 16.21 22.40 -10.87
N GLN A 217 15.01 21.81 -10.91
CA GLN A 217 13.95 22.16 -11.87
C GLN A 217 13.43 23.57 -11.66
N PHE A 218 13.26 24.00 -10.40
CA PHE A 218 12.87 25.36 -10.09
C PHE A 218 13.93 26.37 -10.55
N ALA A 219 15.22 26.06 -10.36
CA ALA A 219 16.32 26.90 -10.84
C ALA A 219 16.29 27.08 -12.37
N ARG A 220 16.17 25.97 -13.13
CA ARG A 220 16.04 26.01 -14.60
C ARG A 220 14.79 26.76 -15.06
N PHE A 221 13.68 26.56 -14.36
CA PHE A 221 12.44 27.28 -14.66
C PHE A 221 12.58 28.78 -14.44
N THR A 222 13.23 29.18 -13.35
CA THR A 222 13.50 30.58 -13.02
C THR A 222 14.35 31.24 -14.10
N GLU A 223 15.44 30.60 -14.52
CA GLU A 223 16.29 31.06 -15.62
C GLU A 223 15.48 31.25 -16.91
N LYS A 224 14.66 30.26 -17.28
CA LYS A 224 13.80 30.33 -18.46
C LYS A 224 12.77 31.47 -18.38
N MET A 225 12.23 31.75 -17.20
CA MET A 225 11.25 32.82 -17.02
C MET A 225 11.91 34.20 -17.07
N HIS A 226 13.09 34.37 -16.45
CA HIS A 226 13.86 35.61 -16.58
C HIS A 226 14.23 35.92 -18.04
N ASN A 227 14.57 34.90 -18.83
CA ASN A 227 14.90 35.08 -20.25
C ASN A 227 13.68 35.45 -21.11
N ASN A 228 12.49 34.94 -20.78
CA ASN A 228 11.28 35.15 -21.60
C ASN A 228 10.40 36.30 -21.11
N LYS A 229 10.47 36.63 -19.81
CA LYS A 229 9.64 37.61 -19.09
C LYS A 229 10.48 38.28 -17.98
N PRO A 230 11.44 39.15 -18.35
CA PRO A 230 12.39 39.74 -17.40
C PRO A 230 11.72 40.62 -16.32
N GLU A 231 10.51 41.11 -16.57
CA GLU A 231 9.72 41.92 -15.62
C GLU A 231 9.07 41.11 -14.50
N MET A 232 9.05 39.77 -14.60
CA MET A 232 8.38 38.91 -13.64
C MET A 232 9.18 38.77 -12.34
N LYS A 233 8.54 39.01 -11.20
CA LYS A 233 9.18 38.91 -9.88
C LYS A 233 9.46 37.45 -9.50
N GLU A 234 10.51 37.22 -8.71
CA GLU A 234 10.88 35.87 -8.23
C GLU A 234 9.72 35.17 -7.50
N GLU A 235 8.91 35.90 -6.71
CA GLU A 235 7.74 35.30 -6.06
C GLU A 235 6.68 34.83 -7.05
N GLU A 236 6.45 35.58 -8.13
CA GLU A 236 5.47 35.21 -9.15
C GLU A 236 5.95 33.99 -9.95
N ILE A 237 7.25 33.90 -10.21
CA ILE A 237 7.88 32.74 -10.85
C ILE A 237 7.74 31.50 -9.96
N LEU A 238 7.99 31.62 -8.66
CA LEU A 238 7.81 30.53 -7.72
C LEU A 238 6.36 30.06 -7.65
N GLU A 239 5.39 30.98 -7.56
CA GLU A 239 3.97 30.63 -7.56
C GLU A 239 3.55 29.95 -8.87
N ALA A 240 4.04 30.43 -10.02
CA ALA A 240 3.78 29.79 -11.31
C ALA A 240 4.35 28.36 -11.34
N PHE A 241 5.59 28.17 -10.88
CA PHE A 241 6.22 26.85 -10.81
C PHE A 241 5.44 25.88 -9.91
N LEU A 242 5.10 26.33 -8.69
CA LEU A 242 4.36 25.52 -7.72
C LEU A 242 2.94 25.21 -8.21
N LYS A 243 2.28 26.15 -8.88
CA LYS A 243 0.96 25.93 -9.47
C LYS A 243 1.00 24.83 -10.53
N ASP A 244 2.00 24.84 -11.40
CA ASP A 244 2.20 23.80 -12.42
C ASP A 244 2.50 22.44 -11.77
N LEU A 245 3.40 22.43 -10.78
CA LEU A 245 3.79 21.23 -10.04
C LEU A 245 2.57 20.58 -9.34
N ARG A 246 1.79 21.39 -8.61
CA ARG A 246 0.56 20.97 -7.92
C ARG A 246 -0.49 20.47 -8.92
N LYS A 247 -0.68 21.17 -10.04
CA LYS A 247 -1.63 20.76 -11.10
C LYS A 247 -1.27 19.41 -11.68
N LEU A 248 0.01 19.17 -11.96
CA LEU A 248 0.49 17.88 -12.47
C LEU A 248 0.35 16.78 -11.42
N LYS A 249 0.67 17.03 -10.15
CA LYS A 249 0.47 16.05 -9.07
C LYS A 249 -0.99 15.65 -8.94
N ARG A 250 -1.91 16.62 -8.81
CA ARG A 250 -3.36 16.36 -8.76
C ARG A 250 -3.86 15.64 -10.02
N GLY A 251 -3.33 16.01 -11.19
CA GLY A 251 -3.60 15.34 -12.46
C GLY A 251 -3.20 13.86 -12.45
N SER A 252 -1.99 13.55 -11.97
CA SER A 252 -1.47 12.18 -11.86
C SER A 252 -2.32 11.32 -10.93
N ILE A 253 -2.75 11.87 -9.78
CA ILE A 253 -3.61 11.16 -8.81
C ILE A 253 -4.96 10.83 -9.45
N ARG A 254 -5.60 11.80 -10.12
CA ARG A 254 -6.87 11.56 -10.82
C ARG A 254 -6.74 10.52 -11.93
N LYS A 255 -5.65 10.55 -12.69
CA LYS A 255 -5.37 9.55 -13.73
C LYS A 255 -5.10 8.17 -13.13
N ASN A 256 -4.42 8.09 -11.99
CA ASN A 256 -4.20 6.84 -11.28
C ASN A 256 -5.52 6.25 -10.80
N ILE A 257 -6.36 7.04 -10.12
CA ILE A 257 -7.72 6.63 -9.70
C ILE A 257 -8.54 6.17 -10.91
N GLY A 258 -8.50 6.92 -12.02
CA GLY A 258 -9.18 6.54 -13.26
C GLY A 258 -8.68 5.22 -13.84
N ALA A 259 -7.36 4.98 -13.81
CA ALA A 259 -6.76 3.71 -14.22
C ALA A 259 -7.21 2.55 -13.30
N CYS A 260 -7.32 2.78 -11.99
CA CYS A 260 -7.88 1.79 -11.05
C CYS A 260 -9.32 1.43 -11.41
N ILE A 261 -10.16 2.45 -11.63
CA ILE A 261 -11.57 2.25 -11.99
C ILE A 261 -11.68 1.51 -13.33
N GLY A 262 -10.86 1.86 -14.32
CA GLY A 262 -10.84 1.17 -15.61
C GLY A 262 -10.39 -0.29 -15.49
N ALA A 263 -9.28 -0.55 -14.79
CA ALA A 263 -8.75 -1.89 -14.63
C ALA A 263 -9.71 -2.81 -13.86
N LEU A 264 -10.19 -2.37 -12.70
CA LEU A 264 -11.00 -3.21 -11.82
C LEU A 264 -12.49 -3.18 -12.16
N GLY A 265 -13.00 -2.07 -12.70
CA GLY A 265 -14.40 -1.88 -13.02
C GLY A 265 -14.78 -2.26 -14.45
N ILE A 266 -13.83 -2.28 -15.39
CA ILE A 266 -14.10 -2.60 -16.80
C ILE A 266 -13.33 -3.84 -17.24
N VAL A 267 -12.00 -3.84 -17.09
CA VAL A 267 -11.15 -4.92 -17.62
C VAL A 267 -11.39 -6.24 -16.88
N ALA A 268 -11.36 -6.25 -15.55
CA ALA A 268 -11.59 -7.47 -14.78
C ALA A 268 -13.00 -8.08 -15.04
N PRO A 269 -14.10 -7.31 -15.07
CA PRO A 269 -15.41 -7.82 -15.49
C PRO A 269 -15.45 -8.31 -16.94
N ALA A 270 -14.78 -7.63 -17.87
CA ALA A 270 -14.72 -8.08 -19.26
C ALA A 270 -14.00 -9.43 -19.40
N ILE A 271 -12.88 -9.63 -18.67
CA ILE A 271 -12.18 -10.92 -18.58
C ILE A 271 -13.12 -11.99 -18.02
N MET A 272 -13.86 -11.68 -16.95
CA MET A 272 -14.83 -12.59 -16.35
C MET A 272 -15.90 -13.02 -17.36
N VAL A 273 -16.46 -12.07 -18.12
CA VAL A 273 -17.45 -12.35 -19.17
C VAL A 273 -16.85 -13.18 -20.31
N ALA A 274 -15.64 -12.84 -20.78
CA ALA A 274 -14.97 -13.58 -21.84
C ALA A 274 -14.68 -15.03 -21.44
N LEU A 275 -14.15 -15.26 -20.23
CA LEU A 275 -13.92 -16.60 -19.69
C LEU A 275 -15.21 -17.40 -19.60
N ARG A 276 -16.33 -16.75 -19.23
CA ARG A 276 -17.64 -17.39 -19.20
C ARG A 276 -18.13 -17.83 -20.58
N PHE A 277 -17.92 -17.03 -21.62
CA PHE A 277 -18.34 -17.40 -22.97
C PHE A 277 -17.43 -18.44 -23.64
N ALA A 278 -16.15 -18.47 -23.25
CA ALA A 278 -15.17 -19.45 -23.73
C ALA A 278 -15.42 -20.86 -23.16
N ASP A 279 -15.96 -20.95 -21.95
CA ASP A 279 -16.30 -22.22 -21.30
C ASP A 279 -17.68 -22.73 -21.77
N LYS A 280 -17.68 -23.83 -22.55
CA LYS A 280 -18.88 -24.37 -23.20
C LYS A 280 -19.94 -24.86 -22.19
N ASP A 281 -19.52 -25.27 -20.99
CA ASP A 281 -20.38 -25.78 -19.91
C ASP A 281 -20.82 -24.70 -18.91
N ASN A 282 -20.51 -23.43 -19.17
CA ASN A 282 -20.67 -22.32 -18.21
C ASN A 282 -21.47 -21.11 -18.76
N ARG A 283 -22.13 -21.31 -19.92
CA ARG A 283 -22.96 -20.26 -20.55
C ARG A 283 -24.21 -19.93 -19.71
N GLN A 284 -24.84 -20.94 -19.12
CA GLN A 284 -25.99 -20.80 -18.22
C GLN A 284 -25.52 -20.48 -16.79
N PHE A 285 -26.28 -19.70 -16.01
CA PHE A 285 -25.95 -19.46 -14.60
C PHE A 285 -26.19 -20.75 -13.81
N LYS A 286 -25.17 -21.33 -13.16
CA LYS A 286 -25.34 -22.57 -12.38
C LYS A 286 -26.32 -22.41 -11.21
N VAL A 287 -26.46 -21.20 -10.66
CA VAL A 287 -27.50 -20.89 -9.65
C VAL A 287 -28.91 -21.09 -10.24
N LYS A 288 -29.13 -20.72 -11.51
CA LYS A 288 -30.40 -20.94 -12.19
C LYS A 288 -30.66 -22.43 -12.39
N GLU A 289 -29.65 -23.18 -12.81
CA GLU A 289 -29.75 -24.63 -12.98
C GLU A 289 -29.96 -25.37 -11.64
N GLN A 290 -29.32 -24.91 -10.56
CA GLN A 290 -29.51 -25.45 -9.21
C GLN A 290 -30.90 -25.13 -8.66
N ILE A 291 -31.40 -23.90 -8.86
CA ILE A 291 -32.77 -23.52 -8.49
C ILE A 291 -33.77 -24.34 -9.31
N GLU A 292 -33.57 -24.51 -10.61
CA GLU A 292 -34.44 -25.33 -11.45
C GLU A 292 -34.46 -26.80 -11.00
N LYS A 293 -33.29 -27.36 -10.62
CA LYS A 293 -33.21 -28.72 -10.05
C LYS A 293 -33.86 -28.82 -8.68
N GLN A 294 -33.64 -27.85 -7.77
CA GLN A 294 -34.31 -27.80 -6.47
C GLN A 294 -35.83 -27.68 -6.63
N LEU A 295 -36.28 -26.78 -7.50
CA LEU A 295 -37.70 -26.56 -7.78
C LEU A 295 -38.35 -27.82 -8.37
N ALA A 296 -37.70 -28.48 -9.33
CA ALA A 296 -38.17 -29.74 -9.90
C ALA A 296 -38.22 -30.87 -8.85
N GLN A 297 -37.28 -30.89 -7.91
CA GLN A 297 -37.24 -31.87 -6.83
C GLN A 297 -38.30 -31.60 -5.76
N ASP A 298 -38.55 -30.33 -5.43
CA ASP A 298 -39.60 -29.90 -4.50
C ASP A 298 -41.00 -30.11 -5.07
N ILE A 299 -41.20 -29.92 -6.39
CA ILE A 299 -42.43 -30.29 -7.10
C ILE A 299 -42.63 -31.82 -7.07
N LYS A 300 -41.59 -32.61 -7.36
CA LYS A 300 -41.66 -34.09 -7.26
C LYS A 300 -41.97 -34.60 -5.86
N ASN A 301 -41.47 -33.90 -4.84
CA ASN A 301 -41.69 -34.23 -3.44
C ASN A 301 -43.00 -33.63 -2.87
N GLY A 302 -43.83 -32.99 -3.70
CA GLY A 302 -45.13 -32.44 -3.32
C GLY A 302 -45.07 -31.24 -2.38
N LYS A 303 -43.91 -30.59 -2.24
CA LYS A 303 -43.71 -29.40 -1.39
C LYS A 303 -44.20 -28.10 -2.04
N LEU A 304 -44.32 -28.09 -3.37
CA LEU A 304 -44.87 -26.99 -4.15
C LEU A 304 -45.99 -27.54 -5.03
N VAL A 305 -47.21 -27.07 -4.78
CA VAL A 305 -48.39 -27.35 -5.61
C VAL A 305 -48.48 -26.24 -6.66
N ALA A 306 -48.71 -26.62 -7.91
CA ALA A 306 -48.92 -25.69 -9.02
C ALA A 306 -50.13 -24.78 -8.78
#